data_AF-A0A4Q8BHR2-F1
#
_entry.id   AF-A0A4Q8BHR2-F1
#
_cell.length_a   1.000
_cell.length_b   1.000
_cell.length_c   1.000
_cell.angle_alpha   90.00
_cell.angle_beta   90.00
_cell.angle_gamma   90.00
#
_symmetry.space_group_name_H-M   'P 1'
#
loop_
_entity.id
_entity.type
_entity.pdbx_description
1 polymer ?
#
loop_
_entity_poly.entity_id
_entity_poly.type
_entity_poly.pdbx_seq_one_letter_code
_entity_poly.pdbx_strand_id
1 'polypeptide(L)'
;MSGRWRRVLFGVVAAAVVAAAAAMSAGVITGGGDDSPVGAPAVDTVKVTRSTITAATVVEGEIGYGQPSAVTSKAAGTLTWLAAAGSTVRRGQPLLRADNNPIVLLYGGLPFYRVLADGVKGPDVAQLEANLVALKYTGFEADTSYSASTAAAVKRWQKDLGLPVTGTVAPTDVIVASGPLRVATQTARLGAPAAGDILTASPTTHVVTAKVPATEPDLAKKGAKATVTLPDGAPVEATVLGVVTPAGGTPEDPPPGQGEPKVTVQLVLKATAEPEPGPVTVRFVTAEHTDVLVVPIQALLAIGERGYGVELRDGATSRVVPVQTGLFAGGKVEISGDGIAEGVTVGVAQ
;
A
#
# COMPACT_ATOMS: atom_id res chain seq x y z
N MET A 1 -23.23 -47.13 20.92
CA MET A 1 -23.26 -46.21 22.08
C MET A 1 -23.28 -44.79 21.52
N SER A 2 -24.42 -44.09 21.46
CA SER A 2 -25.12 -43.38 22.56
C SER A 2 -24.44 -42.03 22.92
N GLY A 3 -25.09 -40.87 22.80
CA GLY A 3 -26.48 -40.66 22.40
C GLY A 3 -26.92 -39.22 22.12
N ARG A 4 -28.18 -39.10 21.68
CA ARG A 4 -28.93 -37.85 21.42
C ARG A 4 -29.36 -37.18 22.74
N TRP A 5 -29.46 -35.84 22.76
CA TRP A 5 -30.44 -34.99 23.49
C TRP A 5 -30.02 -33.50 23.32
N ARG A 6 -30.90 -32.48 23.34
CA ARG A 6 -32.38 -32.38 23.43
C ARG A 6 -32.83 -30.99 22.89
N ARG A 7 -34.10 -30.85 22.45
CA ARG A 7 -34.72 -29.56 22.08
C ARG A 7 -35.59 -29.00 23.23
N VAL A 8 -35.53 -27.69 23.50
CA VAL A 8 -36.53 -26.78 24.13
C VAL A 8 -36.14 -25.34 23.70
N LEU A 9 -36.96 -24.38 23.24
CA LEU A 9 -38.40 -24.23 23.01
C LEU A 9 -39.28 -23.64 24.14
N PHE A 10 -39.12 -22.34 24.40
CA PHE A 10 -40.05 -21.39 25.07
C PHE A 10 -39.76 -19.98 24.49
N GLY A 11 -40.65 -18.99 24.46
CA GLY A 11 -42.06 -18.91 24.86
C GLY A 11 -42.49 -17.43 24.92
N VAL A 12 -43.60 -17.06 24.29
CA VAL A 12 -44.07 -15.65 24.19
C VAL A 12 -44.69 -15.15 25.50
N VAL A 13 -44.40 -13.89 25.88
CA VAL A 13 -45.31 -13.07 26.70
C VAL A 13 -45.36 -11.66 26.12
N ALA A 14 -46.56 -11.16 25.88
CA ALA A 14 -46.84 -9.78 25.50
C ALA A 14 -47.43 -9.00 26.69
N ALA A 15 -47.25 -7.68 26.69
CA ALA A 15 -48.03 -6.77 27.55
C ALA A 15 -48.37 -5.51 26.76
N ALA A 16 -49.66 -5.24 26.58
CA ALA A 16 -50.18 -4.07 25.89
C ALA A 16 -50.60 -2.97 26.89
N VAL A 17 -50.60 -1.73 26.44
CA VAL A 17 -51.39 -0.65 27.07
C VAL A 17 -52.20 0.04 25.98
N VAL A 18 -53.51 0.13 26.19
CA VAL A 18 -54.49 0.73 25.28
C VAL A 18 -55.23 1.85 26.02
N ALA A 19 -55.27 3.04 25.42
CA ALA A 19 -56.31 4.05 25.60
C ALA A 19 -56.25 4.96 24.35
N ALA A 20 -57.14 4.87 23.35
CA ALA A 20 -58.60 4.96 23.34
C ALA A 20 -59.13 6.39 23.52
N ALA A 21 -59.45 7.05 22.41
CA ALA A 21 -60.46 8.11 22.31
C ALA A 21 -60.92 8.26 20.85
N ALA A 22 -62.01 7.57 20.48
CA ALA A 22 -62.76 7.87 19.28
C ALA A 22 -64.02 8.65 19.68
N ALA A 23 -64.29 9.78 19.05
CA ALA A 23 -65.54 10.50 19.16
C ALA A 23 -66.08 10.76 17.76
N MET A 24 -67.30 10.27 17.48
CA MET A 24 -67.98 10.45 16.20
C MET A 24 -68.81 11.73 16.20
N SER A 25 -68.85 12.41 15.07
CA SER A 25 -69.98 13.27 14.70
C SER A 25 -70.22 13.17 13.19
N ALA A 26 -71.33 12.54 12.80
CA ALA A 26 -71.83 12.60 11.43
C ALA A 26 -72.71 13.85 11.29
N GLY A 27 -72.49 14.63 10.24
CA GLY A 27 -73.31 15.78 9.88
C GLY A 27 -73.31 15.96 8.36
N VAL A 28 -74.48 15.88 7.74
CA VAL A 28 -74.68 16.12 6.30
C VAL A 28 -75.24 17.53 6.15
N ILE A 29 -74.75 18.31 5.17
CA ILE A 29 -75.52 19.19 4.24
C ILE A 29 -74.60 20.20 3.50
N THR A 30 -74.86 20.35 2.19
CA THR A 30 -74.43 21.42 1.22
C THR A 30 -72.95 21.80 1.04
N GLY A 31 -72.43 21.47 -0.14
CA GLY A 31 -72.13 22.46 -1.20
C GLY A 31 -71.27 23.68 -0.87
N GLY A 32 -70.00 23.62 -1.27
CA GLY A 32 -69.05 24.73 -1.37
C GLY A 32 -67.72 24.17 -1.86
N GLY A 33 -67.17 24.72 -2.94
CA GLY A 33 -65.88 24.27 -3.46
C GLY A 33 -64.74 24.98 -2.74
N ASP A 34 -63.79 24.21 -2.19
CA ASP A 34 -62.50 24.70 -1.74
C ASP A 34 -61.40 23.77 -2.27
N ASP A 35 -60.70 24.23 -3.31
CA ASP A 35 -59.42 23.66 -3.74
C ASP A 35 -58.38 23.95 -2.64
N SER A 36 -58.36 23.11 -1.61
CA SER A 36 -57.27 23.09 -0.64
C SER A 36 -56.04 22.53 -1.37
N PRO A 37 -54.95 23.30 -1.55
CA PRO A 37 -53.78 22.80 -2.24
C PRO A 37 -53.23 21.62 -1.45
N VAL A 38 -53.19 20.45 -2.10
CA VAL A 38 -52.56 19.25 -1.53
C VAL A 38 -51.11 19.61 -1.24
N GLY A 39 -50.78 19.75 0.05
CA GLY A 39 -49.43 20.07 0.48
C GLY A 39 -48.47 19.05 -0.11
N ALA A 40 -47.43 19.53 -0.80
CA ALA A 40 -46.44 18.67 -1.43
C ALA A 40 -45.91 17.67 -0.39
N PRO A 41 -45.70 16.39 -0.76
CA PRO A 41 -45.25 15.38 0.18
C PRO A 41 -43.97 15.84 0.90
N ALA A 42 -43.86 15.45 2.18
CA ALA A 42 -42.74 15.77 3.03
C ALA A 42 -41.49 14.97 2.60
N VAL A 43 -40.88 15.41 1.50
CA VAL A 43 -39.55 14.98 1.05
C VAL A 43 -38.51 15.54 2.00
N ASP A 44 -37.53 14.74 2.38
CA ASP A 44 -36.40 15.20 3.19
C ASP A 44 -35.62 16.31 2.49
N THR A 45 -34.93 17.16 3.25
CA THR A 45 -34.19 18.29 2.67
C THR A 45 -32.78 18.41 3.25
N VAL A 46 -31.86 18.92 2.43
CA VAL A 46 -30.45 19.12 2.77
C VAL A 46 -29.98 20.47 2.22
N LYS A 47 -28.98 21.08 2.88
CA LYS A 47 -28.37 22.31 2.37
C LYS A 47 -27.20 21.99 1.43
N VAL A 48 -27.09 22.74 0.35
CA VAL A 48 -25.87 22.82 -0.47
C VAL A 48 -24.76 23.40 0.40
N THR A 49 -23.58 22.77 0.41
CA THR A 49 -22.42 23.19 1.21
C THR A 49 -21.17 23.27 0.36
N ARG A 50 -20.23 24.15 0.69
CA ARG A 50 -18.89 24.12 0.10
C ARG A 50 -18.07 23.03 0.78
N SER A 51 -17.41 22.19 -0.03
CA SER A 51 -16.62 21.05 0.45
C SER A 51 -15.51 20.72 -0.54
N THR A 52 -14.44 20.10 -0.04
CA THR A 52 -13.55 19.32 -0.91
C THR A 52 -14.21 17.97 -1.18
N ILE A 53 -14.24 17.56 -2.44
CA ILE A 53 -14.70 16.25 -2.88
C ILE A 53 -13.52 15.49 -3.47
N THR A 54 -13.28 14.28 -2.94
CA THR A 54 -12.07 13.50 -3.24
C THR A 54 -12.49 12.10 -3.70
N ALA A 55 -12.33 11.81 -5.00
CA ALA A 55 -12.42 10.46 -5.53
C ALA A 55 -11.16 9.67 -5.15
N ALA A 56 -11.35 8.40 -4.83
CA ALA A 56 -10.26 7.55 -4.38
C ALA A 56 -10.48 6.09 -4.78
N THR A 57 -9.41 5.46 -5.25
CA THR A 57 -9.35 4.02 -5.51
C THR A 57 -8.81 3.34 -4.27
N VAL A 58 -9.57 2.39 -3.73
CA VAL A 58 -9.22 1.63 -2.53
C VAL A 58 -8.91 0.20 -2.94
N VAL A 59 -7.73 -0.28 -2.55
CA VAL A 59 -7.27 -1.64 -2.83
C VAL A 59 -6.78 -2.32 -1.56
N GLU A 60 -6.89 -3.64 -1.53
CA GLU A 60 -6.27 -4.46 -0.49
C GLU A 60 -4.76 -4.57 -0.74
N GLY A 61 -4.02 -4.65 0.35
CA GLY A 61 -2.59 -4.90 0.35
C GLY A 61 -2.14 -5.68 1.58
N GLU A 62 -0.87 -6.00 1.61
CA GLU A 62 -0.21 -6.70 2.71
C GLU A 62 1.03 -5.91 3.13
N ILE A 63 1.21 -5.75 4.44
CA ILE A 63 2.42 -5.18 5.03
C ILE A 63 3.31 -6.28 5.58
N GLY A 64 4.60 -6.23 5.23
CA GLY A 64 5.60 -7.19 5.66
C GLY A 64 6.97 -6.85 5.06
N TYR A 65 7.90 -7.79 4.96
CA TYR A 65 9.24 -7.51 4.43
C TYR A 65 9.29 -7.31 2.89
N GLY A 66 8.14 -7.30 2.21
CA GLY A 66 8.04 -7.25 0.76
C GLY A 66 8.41 -8.58 0.09
N GLN A 67 8.45 -8.58 -1.24
CA GLN A 67 8.78 -9.76 -2.03
C GLN A 67 10.27 -10.13 -1.88
N PRO A 68 10.62 -11.36 -1.45
CA PRO A 68 12.02 -11.78 -1.38
C PRO A 68 12.65 -11.87 -2.77
N SER A 69 13.85 -11.30 -2.93
CA SER A 69 14.66 -11.44 -4.14
C SER A 69 15.66 -12.60 -4.01
N ALA A 70 15.99 -13.24 -5.13
CA ALA A 70 17.08 -14.20 -5.17
C ALA A 70 18.43 -13.52 -4.87
N VAL A 71 19.27 -14.19 -4.09
CA VAL A 71 20.65 -13.77 -3.82
C VAL A 71 21.59 -14.72 -4.55
N THR A 72 22.05 -14.27 -5.71
CA THR A 72 22.99 -14.99 -6.56
C THR A 72 24.42 -14.84 -6.05
N SER A 73 25.06 -15.97 -5.73
CA SER A 73 26.47 -16.05 -5.38
C SER A 73 27.34 -16.28 -6.62
N LYS A 74 28.54 -15.68 -6.63
CA LYS A 74 29.59 -15.94 -7.62
C LYS A 74 30.71 -16.82 -7.08
N ALA A 75 30.64 -17.24 -5.81
CA ALA A 75 31.71 -17.96 -5.13
C ALA A 75 31.97 -19.34 -5.77
N ALA A 76 33.24 -19.66 -6.00
CA ALA A 76 33.66 -20.99 -6.45
C ALA A 76 33.70 -21.98 -5.28
N GLY A 77 33.65 -23.28 -5.59
CA GLY A 77 33.74 -24.35 -4.58
C GLY A 77 32.40 -24.84 -4.06
N THR A 78 32.42 -25.49 -2.89
CA THR A 78 31.29 -26.15 -2.26
C THR A 78 30.63 -25.28 -1.20
N LEU A 79 29.30 -25.20 -1.23
CA LEU A 79 28.51 -24.54 -0.19
C LEU A 79 28.62 -25.33 1.12
N THR A 80 29.36 -24.79 2.08
CA THR A 80 29.72 -25.46 3.34
C THR A 80 28.91 -24.94 4.53
N TRP A 81 28.37 -23.72 4.44
CA TRP A 81 27.47 -23.14 5.43
C TRP A 81 26.57 -22.09 4.78
N LEU A 82 25.38 -21.86 5.33
CA LEU A 82 24.41 -20.87 4.86
C LEU A 82 23.67 -20.24 6.04
N ALA A 83 23.45 -18.93 6.01
CA ALA A 83 22.68 -18.22 7.03
C ALA A 83 21.24 -18.77 7.12
N ALA A 84 20.76 -19.02 8.34
CA ALA A 84 19.49 -19.68 8.60
C ALA A 84 18.29 -18.88 8.09
N ALA A 85 17.24 -19.56 7.60
CA ALA A 85 15.97 -18.92 7.25
C ALA A 85 15.39 -18.17 8.46
N GLY A 86 14.83 -16.98 8.23
CA GLY A 86 14.35 -16.06 9.26
C GLY A 86 15.44 -15.22 9.94
N SER A 87 16.73 -15.55 9.78
CA SER A 87 17.82 -14.76 10.39
C SER A 87 18.07 -13.44 9.65
N THR A 88 18.61 -12.45 10.36
CA THR A 88 19.09 -11.18 9.78
C THR A 88 20.61 -11.19 9.65
N VAL A 89 21.11 -10.94 8.44
CA VAL A 89 22.53 -10.75 8.15
C VAL A 89 22.81 -9.26 7.95
N ARG A 90 23.79 -8.74 8.68
CA ARG A 90 24.23 -7.34 8.68
C ARG A 90 25.58 -7.18 7.99
N ARG A 91 25.99 -5.93 7.76
CA ARG A 91 27.28 -5.58 7.14
C ARG A 91 28.44 -6.32 7.80
N GLY A 92 29.31 -6.92 7.00
CA GLY A 92 30.47 -7.69 7.42
C GLY A 92 30.18 -9.10 7.94
N GLN A 93 28.91 -9.49 8.10
CA GLN A 93 28.56 -10.85 8.51
C GLN A 93 28.52 -11.80 7.29
N PRO A 94 28.88 -13.08 7.46
CA PRO A 94 28.77 -14.07 6.40
C PRO A 94 27.31 -14.36 6.07
N LEU A 95 26.98 -14.36 4.78
CA LEU A 95 25.70 -14.87 4.29
C LEU A 95 25.79 -16.37 3.98
N LEU A 96 26.95 -16.81 3.47
CA LEU A 96 27.27 -18.21 3.16
C LEU A 96 28.77 -18.49 3.35
N ARG A 97 29.18 -19.75 3.31
CA ARG A 97 30.60 -20.16 3.19
C ARG A 97 30.80 -21.05 1.97
N ALA A 98 31.86 -20.76 1.22
CA ALA A 98 32.34 -21.56 0.09
C ALA A 98 33.69 -22.18 0.47
N ASP A 99 33.81 -23.51 0.47
CA ASP A 99 34.99 -24.24 0.97
C ASP A 99 35.49 -23.74 2.35
N ASN A 100 34.53 -23.55 3.27
CA ASN A 100 34.67 -22.94 4.60
C ASN A 100 35.05 -21.43 4.63
N ASN A 101 35.36 -20.81 3.50
CA ASN A 101 35.65 -19.36 3.43
C ASN A 101 34.36 -18.53 3.50
N PRO A 102 34.24 -17.54 4.41
CA PRO A 102 33.04 -16.70 4.51
C PRO A 102 32.90 -15.73 3.34
N ILE A 103 31.72 -15.76 2.71
CA ILE A 103 31.29 -14.75 1.73
C ILE A 103 30.36 -13.78 2.46
N VAL A 104 30.81 -12.54 2.58
CA VAL A 104 30.22 -11.56 3.53
C VAL A 104 29.37 -10.50 2.86
N LEU A 105 28.36 -10.03 3.58
CA LEU A 105 27.46 -8.97 3.12
C LEU A 105 28.11 -7.59 3.28
N LEU A 106 28.31 -6.87 2.17
CA LEU A 106 28.67 -5.45 2.16
C LEU A 106 27.47 -4.61 1.71
N TYR A 107 27.42 -3.34 2.14
CA TYR A 107 26.32 -2.45 1.77
C TYR A 107 26.70 -1.54 0.60
N GLY A 108 25.81 -1.38 -0.38
CA GLY A 108 26.12 -0.66 -1.59
C GLY A 108 25.00 -0.66 -2.63
N GLY A 109 25.18 0.18 -3.66
CA GLY A 109 24.33 0.21 -4.85
C GLY A 109 24.99 -0.42 -6.08
N LEU A 110 26.29 -0.71 -6.02
CA LEU A 110 27.06 -1.26 -7.14
C LEU A 110 27.54 -2.68 -6.82
N PRO A 111 27.21 -3.70 -7.63
CA PRO A 111 27.86 -5.00 -7.50
C PRO A 111 29.34 -4.88 -7.89
N PHE A 112 30.25 -5.51 -7.15
CA PHE A 112 31.63 -5.59 -7.60
C PHE A 112 31.71 -6.46 -8.87
N TYR A 113 32.42 -5.95 -9.89
CA TYR A 113 32.48 -6.53 -11.23
C TYR A 113 33.92 -6.84 -11.69
N ARG A 114 34.92 -6.50 -10.88
CA ARG A 114 36.34 -6.76 -11.09
C ARG A 114 37.04 -6.94 -9.74
N VAL A 115 38.28 -7.42 -9.75
CA VAL A 115 39.13 -7.46 -8.56
C VAL A 115 39.55 -6.04 -8.18
N LEU A 116 39.41 -5.70 -6.90
CA LEU A 116 39.90 -4.46 -6.30
C LEU A 116 41.28 -4.73 -5.68
N ALA A 117 42.27 -3.95 -6.10
CA ALA A 117 43.68 -4.10 -5.75
C ALA A 117 44.40 -2.75 -5.92
N ASP A 118 45.66 -2.66 -5.48
CA ASP A 118 46.47 -1.44 -5.56
C ASP A 118 46.48 -0.83 -6.98
N GLY A 119 46.26 0.49 -7.05
CA GLY A 119 46.16 1.25 -8.31
C GLY A 119 44.80 1.22 -9.00
N VAL A 120 43.85 0.37 -8.58
CA VAL A 120 42.48 0.36 -9.12
C VAL A 120 41.74 1.63 -8.69
N LYS A 121 41.02 2.27 -9.63
CA LYS A 121 40.19 3.46 -9.34
C LYS A 121 38.76 3.29 -9.80
N GLY A 122 37.78 3.78 -9.02
CA GLY A 122 36.37 3.78 -9.36
C GLY A 122 35.41 3.93 -8.17
N PRO A 123 34.09 4.00 -8.43
CA PRO A 123 33.07 4.07 -7.38
C PRO A 123 32.91 2.73 -6.61
N ASP A 124 33.35 1.61 -7.20
CA ASP A 124 33.48 0.32 -6.55
C ASP A 124 34.53 0.33 -5.42
N VAL A 125 35.65 1.03 -5.63
CA VAL A 125 36.65 1.30 -4.58
C VAL A 125 36.05 2.13 -3.45
N ALA A 126 35.41 3.26 -3.78
CA ALA A 126 34.77 4.15 -2.80
C ALA A 126 33.76 3.39 -1.92
N GLN A 127 32.99 2.50 -2.53
CA GLN A 127 32.03 1.65 -1.83
C GLN A 127 32.72 0.64 -0.90
N LEU A 128 33.80 -0.02 -1.34
CA LEU A 128 34.58 -0.92 -0.46
C LEU A 128 35.15 -0.15 0.74
N GLU A 129 35.75 1.01 0.48
CA GLU A 129 36.36 1.87 1.50
C GLU A 129 35.34 2.37 2.53
N ALA A 130 34.17 2.82 2.09
CA ALA A 130 33.07 3.17 3.00
C ALA A 130 32.56 1.98 3.83
N ASN A 131 32.64 0.75 3.29
CA ASN A 131 32.35 -0.47 4.07
C ASN A 131 33.43 -0.77 5.11
N LEU A 132 34.71 -0.69 4.73
CA LEU A 132 35.84 -0.90 5.65
C LEU A 132 35.82 0.10 6.81
N VAL A 133 35.59 1.39 6.54
CA VAL A 133 35.44 2.44 7.57
C VAL A 133 34.26 2.14 8.52
N ALA A 134 33.10 1.74 7.98
CA ALA A 134 31.95 1.37 8.79
C ALA A 134 32.21 0.14 9.67
N LEU A 135 32.99 -0.82 9.15
CA LEU A 135 33.48 -2.01 9.86
C LEU A 135 34.72 -1.74 10.74
N LYS A 136 35.12 -0.47 10.90
CA LYS A 136 36.23 0.02 11.74
C LYS A 136 37.66 -0.33 11.26
N TYR A 137 37.80 -0.81 10.02
CA TYR A 137 39.09 -0.89 9.34
C TYR A 137 39.41 0.48 8.72
N THR A 138 40.04 1.34 9.50
CA THR A 138 40.46 2.71 9.09
C THR A 138 41.96 2.79 8.85
N GLY A 139 42.49 3.99 8.57
CA GLY A 139 43.92 4.22 8.29
C GLY A 139 44.23 4.57 6.82
N PHE A 140 43.21 4.94 6.06
CA PHE A 140 43.25 5.48 4.69
C PHE A 140 42.19 6.60 4.60
N GLU A 141 42.28 7.46 3.59
CA GLU A 141 41.21 8.40 3.24
C GLU A 141 40.23 7.67 2.31
N ALA A 142 38.93 7.69 2.62
CA ALA A 142 37.93 7.03 1.78
C ALA A 142 37.67 7.89 0.52
N ASP A 143 38.22 7.47 -0.62
CA ASP A 143 38.18 8.21 -1.86
C ASP A 143 37.65 7.35 -3.03
N THR A 144 38.34 7.30 -4.17
CA THR A 144 38.01 6.47 -5.34
C THR A 144 39.21 5.68 -5.85
N SER A 145 40.30 5.57 -5.09
CA SER A 145 41.64 5.16 -5.52
C SER A 145 42.28 4.18 -4.55
N TYR A 146 42.20 2.90 -4.87
CA TYR A 146 42.66 1.83 -4.01
C TYR A 146 44.18 1.92 -3.85
N SER A 147 44.63 2.20 -2.63
CA SER A 147 46.03 2.46 -2.32
C SER A 147 46.62 1.39 -1.40
N ALA A 148 47.93 1.47 -1.15
CA ALA A 148 48.62 0.59 -0.21
C ALA A 148 48.03 0.64 1.23
N SER A 149 47.42 1.77 1.64
CA SER A 149 46.74 1.88 2.94
C SER A 149 45.37 1.20 2.92
N THR A 150 44.62 1.28 1.82
CA THR A 150 43.42 0.48 1.55
C THR A 150 43.75 -1.02 1.54
N ALA A 151 44.81 -1.44 0.85
CA ALA A 151 45.33 -2.81 0.86
C ALA A 151 45.64 -3.28 2.29
N ALA A 152 46.28 -2.44 3.11
CA ALA A 152 46.58 -2.78 4.50
C ALA A 152 45.30 -2.96 5.35
N ALA A 153 44.25 -2.17 5.11
CA ALA A 153 42.95 -2.32 5.75
C ALA A 153 42.23 -3.62 5.32
N VAL A 154 42.23 -3.94 4.02
CA VAL A 154 41.72 -5.21 3.51
C VAL A 154 42.47 -6.40 4.10
N LYS A 155 43.80 -6.33 4.25
CA LYS A 155 44.58 -7.39 4.90
C LYS A 155 44.19 -7.61 6.37
N ARG A 156 43.87 -6.55 7.13
CA ARG A 156 43.34 -6.70 8.50
C ARG A 156 41.97 -7.37 8.49
N TRP A 157 41.07 -6.90 7.64
CA TRP A 157 39.71 -7.45 7.49
C TRP A 157 39.71 -8.93 7.06
N GLN A 158 40.53 -9.31 6.10
CA GLN A 158 40.71 -10.71 5.68
C GLN A 158 41.24 -11.58 6.82
N LYS A 159 42.24 -11.10 7.56
CA LYS A 159 42.80 -11.82 8.71
C LYS A 159 41.74 -12.07 9.78
N ASP A 160 40.94 -11.07 10.10
CA ASP A 160 39.89 -11.17 11.12
C ASP A 160 38.71 -12.06 10.69
N LEU A 161 38.49 -12.21 9.37
CA LEU A 161 37.57 -13.20 8.78
C LEU A 161 38.16 -14.61 8.64
N GLY A 162 39.47 -14.80 8.88
CA GLY A 162 40.18 -16.06 8.65
C GLY A 162 40.39 -16.40 7.17
N LEU A 163 40.32 -15.40 6.28
CA LEU A 163 40.53 -15.53 4.84
C LEU A 163 42.03 -15.44 4.47
N PRO A 164 42.42 -15.92 3.27
CA PRO A 164 43.74 -15.63 2.69
C PRO A 164 44.01 -14.12 2.62
N VAL A 165 45.14 -13.69 3.21
CA VAL A 165 45.48 -12.27 3.41
C VAL A 165 46.14 -11.67 2.16
N THR A 166 45.39 -11.61 1.06
CA THR A 166 45.88 -11.09 -0.24
C THR A 166 46.04 -9.57 -0.25
N GLY A 167 45.19 -8.84 0.48
CA GLY A 167 45.03 -7.39 0.31
C GLY A 167 44.32 -6.98 -0.98
N THR A 168 43.49 -7.87 -1.53
CA THR A 168 42.64 -7.67 -2.70
C THR A 168 41.23 -8.17 -2.41
N VAL A 169 40.22 -7.68 -3.14
CA VAL A 169 38.83 -8.13 -3.00
C VAL A 169 38.27 -8.49 -4.37
N ALA A 170 37.86 -9.74 -4.56
CA ALA A 170 37.24 -10.20 -5.79
C ALA A 170 35.69 -10.16 -5.71
N PRO A 171 34.99 -10.11 -6.86
CA PRO A 171 33.52 -10.23 -6.92
C PRO A 171 32.94 -11.51 -6.34
N THR A 172 33.79 -12.50 -6.08
CA THR A 172 33.46 -13.81 -5.50
C THR A 172 33.39 -13.79 -3.97
N ASP A 173 34.03 -12.81 -3.33
CA ASP A 173 34.34 -12.84 -1.90
C ASP A 173 33.25 -12.18 -1.05
N VAL A 174 32.34 -11.43 -1.70
CA VAL A 174 31.31 -10.63 -1.07
C VAL A 174 29.99 -10.67 -1.83
N ILE A 175 28.92 -10.35 -1.12
CA ILE A 175 27.60 -10.06 -1.69
C ILE A 175 27.25 -8.61 -1.33
N VAL A 176 26.68 -7.86 -2.28
CA VAL A 176 26.31 -6.45 -2.08
C VAL A 176 24.80 -6.31 -2.06
N ALA A 177 24.27 -5.61 -1.05
CA ALA A 177 22.87 -5.18 -0.98
C ALA A 177 22.75 -3.74 -0.47
N SER A 178 21.59 -3.11 -0.61
CA SER A 178 21.38 -1.73 -0.12
C SER A 178 21.42 -1.60 1.41
N GLY A 179 21.31 -2.70 2.16
CA GLY A 179 21.22 -2.71 3.61
C GLY A 179 21.27 -4.12 4.20
N PRO A 180 20.85 -4.30 5.47
CA PRO A 180 20.75 -5.63 6.08
C PRO A 180 19.72 -6.49 5.35
N LEU A 181 19.98 -7.79 5.29
CA LEU A 181 19.12 -8.78 4.65
C LEU A 181 18.48 -9.69 5.69
N ARG A 182 17.17 -9.91 5.58
CA ARG A 182 16.49 -11.02 6.26
C ARG A 182 16.45 -12.21 5.31
N VAL A 183 17.00 -13.34 5.70
CA VAL A 183 16.92 -14.58 4.90
C VAL A 183 15.47 -15.05 4.90
N ALA A 184 14.85 -15.15 3.73
CA ALA A 184 13.49 -15.67 3.59
C ALA A 184 13.52 -17.19 3.48
N THR A 185 14.15 -17.72 2.43
CA THR A 185 14.21 -19.16 2.15
C THR A 185 15.60 -19.57 1.69
N GLN A 186 16.13 -20.70 2.17
CA GLN A 186 17.34 -21.30 1.60
C GLN A 186 16.95 -22.12 0.35
N THR A 187 17.51 -21.78 -0.82
CA THR A 187 17.20 -22.45 -2.09
C THR A 187 18.24 -23.52 -2.43
N ALA A 188 19.51 -23.27 -2.13
CA ALA A 188 20.58 -24.26 -2.25
C ALA A 188 20.72 -25.11 -0.97
N ARG A 189 21.31 -26.31 -1.13
CA ARG A 189 21.62 -27.25 -0.05
C ARG A 189 23.11 -27.25 0.23
N LEU A 190 23.52 -27.46 1.49
CA LEU A 190 24.92 -27.70 1.83
C LEU A 190 25.46 -28.90 1.03
N GLY A 191 26.70 -28.80 0.55
CA GLY A 191 27.31 -29.76 -0.37
C GLY A 191 27.06 -29.49 -1.86
N ALA A 192 26.13 -28.59 -2.21
CA ALA A 192 25.96 -28.11 -3.59
C ALA A 192 27.07 -27.11 -3.98
N PRO A 193 27.21 -26.74 -5.27
CA PRO A 193 28.07 -25.62 -5.68
C PRO A 193 27.72 -24.32 -4.94
N ALA A 194 28.74 -23.51 -4.61
CA ALA A 194 28.57 -22.24 -3.93
C ALA A 194 28.19 -21.06 -4.86
N ALA A 195 28.05 -21.31 -6.16
CA ALA A 195 27.63 -20.35 -7.18
C ALA A 195 26.17 -20.57 -7.62
N GLY A 196 25.50 -19.51 -8.06
CA GLY A 196 24.08 -19.54 -8.43
C GLY A 196 23.18 -18.99 -7.32
N ASP A 197 21.87 -19.26 -7.39
CA ASP A 197 20.89 -18.71 -6.44
C ASP A 197 20.84 -19.53 -5.15
N ILE A 198 21.50 -19.03 -4.11
CA ILE A 198 21.77 -19.79 -2.88
C ILE A 198 20.64 -19.65 -1.85
N LEU A 199 20.03 -18.46 -1.78
CA LEU A 199 18.87 -18.17 -0.92
C LEU A 199 18.02 -17.06 -1.54
N THR A 200 16.81 -16.88 -1.04
CA THR A 200 16.04 -15.64 -1.20
C THR A 200 16.14 -14.79 0.06
N ALA A 201 16.24 -13.47 -0.10
CA ALA A 201 16.30 -12.51 1.00
C ALA A 201 15.36 -11.33 0.76
N SER A 202 14.89 -10.74 1.86
CA SER A 202 14.14 -9.49 1.86
C SER A 202 14.93 -8.40 2.60
N PRO A 203 14.55 -7.12 2.45
CA PRO A 203 14.89 -6.10 3.44
C PRO A 203 14.49 -6.51 4.86
N THR A 204 15.04 -5.83 5.87
CA THR A 204 14.60 -5.97 7.27
C THR A 204 13.50 -4.99 7.67
N THR A 205 13.19 -4.00 6.84
CA THR A 205 12.17 -2.97 7.10
C THR A 205 10.85 -3.36 6.47
N HIS A 206 9.74 -3.16 7.16
CA HIS A 206 8.43 -3.38 6.56
C HIS A 206 8.08 -2.38 5.43
N VAL A 207 7.41 -2.92 4.41
CA VAL A 207 6.92 -2.26 3.20
C VAL A 207 5.54 -2.83 2.86
N VAL A 208 4.74 -2.05 2.15
CA VAL A 208 3.40 -2.49 1.72
C VAL A 208 3.47 -3.00 0.29
N THR A 209 2.77 -4.09 0.00
CA THR A 209 2.56 -4.60 -1.36
C THR A 209 1.06 -4.61 -1.64
N ALA A 210 0.63 -4.03 -2.76
CA ALA A 210 -0.79 -3.91 -3.12
C ALA A 210 -1.01 -4.18 -4.61
N LYS A 211 -2.20 -4.67 -4.98
CA LYS A 211 -2.59 -4.92 -6.38
C LYS A 211 -3.49 -3.80 -6.89
N VAL A 212 -2.97 -2.91 -7.72
CA VAL A 212 -3.72 -1.78 -8.32
C VAL A 212 -4.28 -2.15 -9.71
N PRO A 213 -5.43 -1.60 -10.14
CA PRO A 213 -5.95 -1.81 -11.49
C PRO A 213 -4.97 -1.30 -12.56
N ALA A 214 -4.72 -2.10 -13.59
CA ALA A 214 -3.87 -1.69 -14.73
C ALA A 214 -4.57 -0.64 -15.62
N THR A 215 -5.88 -0.49 -15.47
CA THR A 215 -6.73 0.59 -16.02
C THR A 215 -6.40 1.96 -15.42
N GLU A 216 -5.77 2.01 -14.23
CA GLU A 216 -5.36 3.25 -13.55
C GLU A 216 -3.81 3.32 -13.41
N PRO A 217 -3.06 3.50 -14.52
CA PRO A 217 -1.60 3.44 -14.52
C PRO A 217 -0.93 4.52 -13.65
N ASP A 218 -1.65 5.60 -13.32
CA ASP A 218 -1.17 6.65 -12.42
C ASP A 218 -0.93 6.13 -10.99
N LEU A 219 -1.71 5.15 -10.53
CA LEU A 219 -1.51 4.53 -9.21
C LEU A 219 -0.21 3.72 -9.13
N ALA A 220 0.28 3.23 -10.27
CA ALA A 220 1.51 2.45 -10.36
C ALA A 220 2.78 3.30 -10.56
N LYS A 221 2.63 4.62 -10.76
CA LYS A 221 3.78 5.53 -10.96
C LYS A 221 4.59 5.65 -9.67
N LYS A 222 5.92 5.50 -9.80
CA LYS A 222 6.86 5.81 -8.72
C LYS A 222 6.64 7.26 -8.23
N GLY A 223 6.48 7.43 -6.93
CA GLY A 223 6.14 8.72 -6.31
C GLY A 223 4.64 8.97 -6.12
N ALA A 224 3.75 8.12 -6.63
CA ALA A 224 2.32 8.20 -6.33
C ALA A 224 2.10 8.08 -4.82
N LYS A 225 1.22 8.93 -4.28
CA LYS A 225 0.90 9.01 -2.86
C LYS A 225 -0.32 8.13 -2.54
N ALA A 226 -0.28 7.48 -1.39
CA ALA A 226 -1.41 6.76 -0.83
C ALA A 226 -1.50 6.97 0.68
N THR A 227 -2.67 6.71 1.24
CA THR A 227 -2.84 6.50 2.68
C THR A 227 -3.06 5.02 2.92
N VAL A 228 -2.29 4.43 3.82
CA VAL A 228 -2.43 3.02 4.22
C VAL A 228 -3.08 2.98 5.60
N THR A 229 -4.19 2.26 5.72
CA THR A 229 -4.75 1.88 7.02
C THR A 229 -4.07 0.60 7.49
N LEU A 230 -3.32 0.70 8.58
CA LEU A 230 -2.60 -0.40 9.23
C LEU A 230 -3.55 -1.38 9.96
N PRO A 231 -3.06 -2.57 10.41
CA PRO A 231 -3.89 -3.55 11.11
C PRO A 231 -4.48 -3.05 12.45
N ASP A 232 -3.86 -2.04 13.07
CA ASP A 232 -4.35 -1.34 14.26
C ASP A 232 -5.40 -0.25 13.96
N GLY A 233 -5.72 -0.04 12.68
CA GLY A 233 -6.61 1.00 12.19
C GLY A 233 -5.96 2.37 11.97
N ALA A 234 -4.67 2.53 12.25
CA ALA A 234 -3.98 3.82 12.10
C ALA A 234 -3.73 4.18 10.62
N PRO A 235 -4.06 5.40 10.17
CA PRO A 235 -3.73 5.87 8.83
C PRO A 235 -2.28 6.37 8.78
N VAL A 236 -1.51 5.90 7.80
CA VAL A 236 -0.11 6.29 7.57
C VAL A 236 0.09 6.70 6.10
N GLU A 237 0.81 7.80 5.88
CA GLU A 237 1.21 8.18 4.51
C GLU A 237 2.17 7.15 3.91
N ALA A 238 1.92 6.77 2.66
CA ALA A 238 2.78 5.90 1.88
C ALA A 238 3.12 6.52 0.52
N THR A 239 4.19 6.03 -0.09
CA THR A 239 4.64 6.45 -1.42
C THR A 239 5.05 5.23 -2.23
N VAL A 240 4.55 5.12 -3.46
CA VAL A 240 4.88 4.02 -4.39
C VAL A 240 6.36 4.10 -4.76
N LEU A 241 7.11 3.04 -4.46
CA LEU A 241 8.51 2.86 -4.89
C LEU A 241 8.59 2.43 -6.36
N GLY A 242 7.61 1.64 -6.80
CA GLY A 242 7.46 1.18 -8.17
C GLY A 242 6.62 -0.10 -8.27
N VAL A 243 6.52 -0.62 -9.49
CA VAL A 243 5.94 -1.93 -9.80
C VAL A 243 6.94 -3.04 -9.44
N VAL A 244 6.45 -4.14 -8.88
CA VAL A 244 7.23 -5.34 -8.60
C VAL A 244 6.64 -6.54 -9.34
N THR A 245 7.50 -7.32 -10.01
CA THR A 245 7.11 -8.60 -10.63
C THR A 245 7.28 -9.72 -9.60
N PRO A 246 6.27 -10.57 -9.34
CA PRO A 246 6.41 -11.71 -8.45
C PRO A 246 7.53 -12.66 -8.87
N ALA A 247 8.24 -13.23 -7.90
CA ALA A 247 9.27 -14.23 -8.15
C ALA A 247 8.62 -15.56 -8.58
N GLY A 248 8.64 -15.85 -9.87
CA GLY A 248 7.97 -17.02 -10.47
C GLY A 248 7.61 -16.85 -11.94
N GLY A 249 7.45 -15.60 -12.40
CA GLY A 249 7.24 -15.26 -13.81
C GLY A 249 5.81 -14.90 -14.16
N THR A 250 5.68 -13.98 -15.13
CA THR A 250 4.46 -13.30 -15.61
C THR A 250 3.65 -12.52 -14.55
N PRO A 251 2.98 -11.42 -14.95
CA PRO A 251 1.85 -10.90 -14.19
C PRO A 251 0.80 -12.00 -13.99
N GLU A 252 0.04 -11.95 -12.90
CA GLU A 252 -1.25 -12.65 -12.84
C GLU A 252 -2.23 -11.92 -13.78
N ASP A 253 -2.13 -12.19 -15.08
CA ASP A 253 -3.26 -11.99 -15.97
C ASP A 253 -4.36 -12.96 -15.49
N PRO A 254 -5.54 -12.46 -15.07
CA PRO A 254 -6.63 -13.33 -14.71
C PRO A 254 -7.06 -14.18 -15.92
N PRO A 255 -7.68 -15.36 -15.71
CA PRO A 255 -8.28 -16.14 -16.79
C PRO A 255 -9.21 -15.25 -17.64
N PRO A 256 -9.26 -15.43 -18.98
CA PRO A 256 -10.07 -14.59 -19.86
C PRO A 256 -11.52 -14.45 -19.35
N GLY A 257 -11.92 -13.22 -19.01
CA GLY A 257 -13.24 -12.90 -18.46
C GLY A 257 -13.36 -12.87 -16.93
N GLN A 258 -12.28 -13.04 -16.15
CA GLN A 258 -12.30 -13.02 -14.68
C GLN A 258 -11.67 -11.76 -14.07
N GLY A 259 -12.27 -10.60 -14.33
CA GLY A 259 -11.93 -9.35 -13.68
C GLY A 259 -10.86 -8.52 -14.41
N GLU A 260 -10.59 -7.33 -13.87
CA GLU A 260 -9.66 -6.37 -14.47
C GLU A 260 -8.19 -6.79 -14.26
N PRO A 261 -7.31 -6.55 -15.25
CA PRO A 261 -5.88 -6.77 -15.09
C PRO A 261 -5.31 -5.91 -13.95
N LYS A 262 -4.41 -6.47 -13.15
CA LYS A 262 -3.81 -5.79 -11.98
C LYS A 262 -2.30 -5.80 -12.01
N VAL A 263 -1.71 -4.74 -11.48
CA VAL A 263 -0.27 -4.57 -11.32
C VAL A 263 0.07 -4.59 -9.83
N THR A 264 1.11 -5.32 -9.43
CA THR A 264 1.57 -5.31 -8.04
C THR A 264 2.55 -4.16 -7.83
N VAL A 265 2.24 -3.28 -6.88
CA VAL A 265 3.06 -2.13 -6.51
C VAL A 265 3.62 -2.30 -5.10
N GLN A 266 4.82 -1.79 -4.88
CA GLN A 266 5.44 -1.72 -3.56
C GLN A 266 5.44 -0.26 -3.07
N LEU A 267 5.05 -0.05 -1.81
CA LEU A 267 5.00 1.26 -1.17
C LEU A 267 5.90 1.29 0.08
N VAL A 268 6.59 2.41 0.27
CA VAL A 268 7.26 2.76 1.53
C VAL A 268 6.34 3.60 2.39
N LEU A 269 6.31 3.31 3.69
CA LEU A 269 5.53 4.04 4.69
C LEU A 269 6.37 5.15 5.32
N LYS A 270 5.75 6.29 5.63
CA LYS A 270 6.30 7.34 6.49
C LYS A 270 5.94 7.09 7.96
N ALA A 271 6.19 5.88 8.44
CA ALA A 271 5.93 5.51 9.83
C ALA A 271 7.09 5.93 10.75
N THR A 272 6.78 6.32 11.99
CA THR A 272 7.77 6.64 13.04
C THR A 272 8.23 5.42 13.84
N ALA A 273 7.43 4.36 13.84
CA ALA A 273 7.73 3.05 14.41
C ALA A 273 7.57 1.98 13.32
N GLU A 274 8.14 0.79 13.53
CA GLU A 274 7.94 -0.34 12.62
C GLU A 274 6.58 -0.99 12.89
N PRO A 275 5.62 -0.93 11.94
CA PRO A 275 4.26 -1.46 12.12
C PRO A 275 4.23 -2.99 12.10
N GLU A 276 3.19 -3.61 12.66
CA GLU A 276 3.05 -5.07 12.63
C GLU A 276 2.73 -5.60 11.22
N PRO A 277 3.28 -6.77 10.81
CA PRO A 277 2.91 -7.44 9.55
C PRO A 277 1.43 -7.86 9.52
N GLY A 278 0.78 -7.76 8.36
CA GLY A 278 -0.63 -8.16 8.22
C GLY A 278 -1.35 -7.63 6.98
N PRO A 279 -2.68 -7.84 6.88
CA PRO A 279 -3.49 -7.22 5.84
C PRO A 279 -3.65 -5.71 6.10
N VAL A 280 -3.65 -4.92 5.03
CA VAL A 280 -3.83 -3.47 5.07
C VAL A 280 -4.75 -2.98 3.95
N THR A 281 -5.35 -1.81 4.15
CA THR A 281 -6.14 -1.13 3.11
C THR A 281 -5.35 0.05 2.57
N VAL A 282 -5.15 0.12 1.26
CA VAL A 282 -4.42 1.19 0.58
C VAL A 282 -5.40 2.06 -0.19
N ARG A 283 -5.48 3.35 0.18
CA ARG A 283 -6.32 4.35 -0.47
C ARG A 283 -5.46 5.31 -1.28
N PHE A 284 -5.67 5.33 -2.59
CA PHE A 284 -5.10 6.31 -3.50
C PHE A 284 -6.12 7.40 -3.82
N VAL A 285 -5.71 8.66 -3.81
CA VAL A 285 -6.56 9.77 -4.30
C VAL A 285 -6.38 9.88 -5.81
N THR A 286 -7.47 9.77 -6.56
CA THR A 286 -7.47 9.79 -8.03
C THR A 286 -7.92 11.13 -8.60
N ALA A 287 -8.86 11.82 -7.95
CA ALA A 287 -9.24 13.19 -8.26
C ALA A 287 -9.65 13.93 -6.99
N GLU A 288 -9.37 15.23 -6.94
CA GLU A 288 -9.77 16.09 -5.83
C GLU A 288 -10.16 17.47 -6.38
N HIS A 289 -11.39 17.88 -6.10
CA HIS A 289 -11.85 19.24 -6.34
C HIS A 289 -12.10 19.92 -5.00
N THR A 290 -11.34 20.99 -4.72
CA THR A 290 -11.41 21.76 -3.48
C THR A 290 -12.39 22.91 -3.60
N ASP A 291 -13.12 23.22 -2.52
CA ASP A 291 -14.04 24.36 -2.46
C ASP A 291 -15.09 24.38 -3.58
N VAL A 292 -15.82 23.27 -3.71
CA VAL A 292 -16.92 23.12 -4.67
C VAL A 292 -18.25 22.91 -3.94
N LEU A 293 -19.35 23.29 -4.59
CA LEU A 293 -20.70 23.13 -4.04
C LEU A 293 -21.11 21.66 -4.17
N VAL A 294 -21.46 21.02 -3.05
CA VAL A 294 -21.83 19.60 -3.01
C VAL A 294 -23.21 19.36 -2.41
N VAL A 295 -23.85 18.30 -2.91
CA VAL A 295 -25.08 17.71 -2.34
C VAL A 295 -24.92 16.18 -2.26
N PRO A 296 -25.70 15.47 -1.43
CA PRO A 296 -25.83 14.02 -1.52
C PRO A 296 -26.33 13.58 -2.90
N ILE A 297 -25.91 12.43 -3.39
CA ILE A 297 -26.33 11.91 -4.72
C ILE A 297 -27.87 11.78 -4.81
N GLN A 298 -28.53 11.49 -3.69
CA GLN A 298 -30.00 11.39 -3.56
C GLN A 298 -30.75 12.72 -3.77
N ALA A 299 -30.05 13.85 -3.82
CA ALA A 299 -30.64 15.15 -4.14
C ALA A 299 -30.71 15.43 -5.66
N LEU A 300 -30.06 14.59 -6.49
CA LEU A 300 -30.16 14.71 -7.95
C LEU A 300 -31.48 14.15 -8.48
N LEU A 301 -32.13 14.93 -9.32
CA LEU A 301 -33.27 14.52 -10.14
C LEU A 301 -32.82 14.44 -11.60
N ALA A 302 -33.23 13.39 -12.31
CA ALA A 302 -33.05 13.30 -13.76
C ALA A 302 -34.06 14.24 -14.45
N ILE A 303 -33.57 15.07 -15.38
CA ILE A 303 -34.41 15.98 -16.18
C ILE A 303 -34.19 15.68 -17.66
N GLY A 304 -35.26 15.25 -18.34
CA GLY A 304 -35.22 14.90 -19.76
C GLY A 304 -34.30 13.71 -20.05
N GLU A 305 -33.84 13.58 -21.29
CA GLU A 305 -33.12 12.37 -21.74
C GLU A 305 -31.68 12.26 -21.21
N ARG A 306 -31.02 13.35 -20.80
CA ARG A 306 -29.59 13.38 -20.41
C ARG A 306 -29.20 14.42 -19.35
N GLY A 307 -30.16 15.12 -18.74
CA GLY A 307 -29.89 16.21 -17.79
C GLY A 307 -30.04 15.79 -16.33
N TYR A 308 -29.39 16.54 -15.44
CA TYR A 308 -29.62 16.49 -13.99
C TYR A 308 -30.10 17.84 -13.49
N GLY A 309 -30.75 17.84 -12.34
CA GLY A 309 -31.06 19.03 -11.57
C GLY A 309 -31.31 18.71 -10.11
N VAL A 310 -31.68 19.73 -9.36
CA VAL A 310 -32.05 19.61 -7.94
C VAL A 310 -33.37 20.33 -7.70
N GLU A 311 -34.21 19.80 -6.82
CA GLU A 311 -35.42 20.49 -6.35
C GLU A 311 -35.01 21.53 -5.30
N LEU A 312 -34.89 22.80 -5.67
CA LEU A 312 -34.74 23.85 -4.66
C LEU A 312 -36.05 24.00 -3.89
N ARG A 313 -35.95 24.16 -2.57
CA ARG A 313 -37.08 24.44 -1.69
C ARG A 313 -36.89 25.74 -0.93
N ASP A 314 -37.96 26.52 -0.89
CA ASP A 314 -38.10 27.70 -0.04
C ASP A 314 -39.47 27.63 0.65
N GLY A 315 -39.46 27.25 1.93
CA GLY A 315 -40.66 26.95 2.71
C GLY A 315 -41.54 25.88 2.06
N ALA A 316 -42.76 26.26 1.72
CA ALA A 316 -43.76 25.39 1.06
C ALA A 316 -43.64 25.37 -0.48
N THR A 317 -42.75 26.18 -1.06
CA THR A 317 -42.55 26.24 -2.52
C THR A 317 -41.35 25.40 -2.93
N SER A 318 -41.45 24.76 -4.09
CA SER A 318 -40.32 24.09 -4.71
C SER A 318 -40.25 24.31 -6.21
N ARG A 319 -39.04 24.23 -6.76
CA ARG A 319 -38.79 24.27 -8.20
C ARG A 319 -37.59 23.40 -8.55
N VAL A 320 -37.72 22.64 -9.61
CA VAL A 320 -36.58 21.88 -10.17
C VAL A 320 -35.75 22.82 -11.02
N VAL A 321 -34.45 22.90 -10.74
CA VAL A 321 -33.47 23.70 -11.51
C VAL A 321 -32.41 22.76 -12.08
N PRO A 322 -32.08 22.87 -13.38
CA PRO A 322 -31.02 22.07 -13.98
C PRO A 322 -29.64 22.44 -13.41
N VAL A 323 -28.79 21.44 -13.22
CA VAL A 323 -27.41 21.60 -12.73
C VAL A 323 -26.43 20.86 -13.63
N GLN A 324 -25.22 21.38 -13.73
CA GLN A 324 -24.06 20.67 -14.23
C GLN A 324 -23.46 19.86 -13.07
N THR A 325 -23.13 18.60 -13.30
CA THR A 325 -22.50 17.72 -12.30
C THR A 325 -21.01 17.60 -12.57
N GLY A 326 -20.19 17.77 -11.53
CA GLY A 326 -18.75 17.56 -11.55
C GLY A 326 -18.35 16.19 -11.01
N LEU A 327 -17.45 16.16 -10.03
CA LEU A 327 -16.98 14.91 -9.41
C LEU A 327 -18.07 14.24 -8.55
N PHE A 328 -18.10 12.91 -8.57
CA PHE A 328 -18.93 12.07 -7.70
C PHE A 328 -18.01 11.26 -6.78
N ALA A 329 -18.13 11.43 -5.46
CA ALA A 329 -17.35 10.67 -4.49
C ALA A 329 -17.99 10.68 -3.09
N GLY A 330 -17.82 9.59 -2.33
CA GLY A 330 -18.23 9.51 -0.93
C GLY A 330 -19.73 9.73 -0.67
N GLY A 331 -20.60 9.32 -1.61
CA GLY A 331 -22.05 9.56 -1.54
C GLY A 331 -22.48 10.99 -1.86
N LYS A 332 -21.54 11.86 -2.27
CA LYS A 332 -21.80 13.24 -2.71
C LYS A 332 -21.51 13.43 -4.19
N VAL A 333 -22.06 14.51 -4.72
CA VAL A 333 -21.82 15.03 -6.07
C VAL A 333 -21.54 16.52 -6.00
N GLU A 334 -20.56 16.97 -6.77
CA GLU A 334 -20.33 18.37 -7.10
C GLU A 334 -21.40 18.88 -8.07
N ILE A 335 -22.02 20.02 -7.76
CA ILE A 335 -23.02 20.67 -8.62
C ILE A 335 -22.69 22.14 -8.88
N SER A 336 -23.02 22.62 -10.07
CA SER A 336 -23.01 24.04 -10.41
C SER A 336 -24.21 24.39 -11.31
N GLY A 337 -24.66 25.64 -11.27
CA GLY A 337 -25.82 26.08 -12.04
C GLY A 337 -26.40 27.40 -11.54
N ASP A 338 -27.29 27.99 -12.34
CA ASP A 338 -27.90 29.28 -12.02
C ASP A 338 -28.79 29.19 -10.77
N GLY A 339 -28.52 30.04 -9.79
CA GLY A 339 -29.23 30.03 -8.50
C GLY A 339 -28.79 28.93 -7.53
N ILE A 340 -27.75 28.14 -7.86
CA ILE A 340 -27.12 27.21 -6.91
C ILE A 340 -26.02 27.96 -6.15
N ALA A 341 -26.20 28.07 -4.83
CA ALA A 341 -25.25 28.71 -3.92
C ALA A 341 -25.19 27.94 -2.59
N GLU A 342 -24.16 28.21 -1.79
CA GLU A 342 -24.06 27.64 -0.45
C GLU A 342 -25.24 28.08 0.44
N GLY A 343 -25.75 27.15 1.25
CA GLY A 343 -26.88 27.37 2.15
C GLY A 343 -28.27 27.20 1.50
N VAL A 344 -28.36 27.14 0.16
CA VAL A 344 -29.59 26.80 -0.56
C VAL A 344 -30.09 25.43 -0.11
N THR A 345 -31.39 25.29 0.13
CA THR A 345 -32.01 24.03 0.54
C THR A 345 -32.54 23.29 -0.68
N VAL A 346 -32.22 21.99 -0.78
CA VAL A 346 -32.67 21.10 -1.85
C VAL A 346 -33.41 19.88 -1.28
N GLY A 347 -34.38 19.37 -2.03
CA GLY A 347 -35.07 18.10 -1.74
C GLY A 347 -34.17 16.89 -1.97
N VAL A 348 -34.45 15.81 -1.23
CA VAL A 348 -33.70 14.55 -1.26
C VAL A 348 -34.70 13.39 -1.44
N ALA A 349 -34.57 12.62 -2.51
CA ALA A 349 -35.41 11.43 -2.72
C ALA A 349 -35.13 10.36 -1.65
N GLN A 350 -36.18 9.68 -1.20
CA GLN A 350 -36.10 8.49 -0.32
C GLN A 350 -35.92 7.20 -1.13
#